data_AF-A0A2V3UWS3-F1
#
_entry.id   AF-A0A2V3UWS3-F1
#
_cell.length_a   1.000
_cell.length_b   1.000
_cell.length_c   1.000
_cell.angle_alpha   90.00
_cell.angle_beta   90.00
_cell.angle_gamma   90.00
#
_symmetry.space_group_name_H-M   'P 1'
#
loop_
_entity.id
_entity.type
_entity.pdbx_description
1 polymer ?
#
loop_
_entity_poly.entity_id
_entity_poly.type
_entity_poly.pdbx_seq_one_letter_code
_entity_poly.pdbx_strand_id
1 'polypeptide(L)'
;MTDTADRFVFRESVLSYLEKPEIRHAVNLLLDRKIGYLPQVFDHGQITDFYTACLAARQTQIEFVMDMADLWHRIWRAPKGWTPVPLDPADEDLNLDPVVRWDEQYFQCDFELKSKGMRASLWLWLTDLSEVELGVDVMEGDITVLRKGGLPSPWKWEDEQFSWEDKTIRYANGLDLAPFRAAAEAALERIERL
;
A
#
# COMPACT_ATOMS: atom_id res chain seq x y z
N MET A 1 -18.11 24.56 4.41
CA MET A 1 -18.41 23.14 4.68
C MET A 1 -17.49 22.34 3.79
N THR A 2 -16.37 21.89 4.34
CA THR A 2 -15.43 21.00 3.63
C THR A 2 -16.12 19.65 3.49
N ASP A 3 -16.28 19.22 2.25
CA ASP A 3 -16.98 17.99 1.91
C ASP A 3 -16.22 16.80 2.47
N THR A 4 -16.74 16.18 3.54
CA THR A 4 -16.18 14.98 4.16
C THR A 4 -16.27 13.74 3.26
N ALA A 5 -16.90 13.84 2.09
CA ALA A 5 -17.19 12.72 1.20
C ALA A 5 -15.96 12.11 0.50
N ASP A 6 -14.81 12.81 0.45
CA ASP A 6 -13.63 12.32 -0.30
C ASP A 6 -12.45 11.87 0.60
N ARG A 7 -12.71 11.64 1.89
CA ARG A 7 -11.70 11.09 2.81
C ARG A 7 -11.70 9.56 2.74
N PHE A 8 -10.51 8.98 2.71
CA PHE A 8 -10.32 7.56 2.91
C PHE A 8 -10.27 7.23 4.39
N VAL A 9 -11.05 6.24 4.83
CA VAL A 9 -11.08 5.77 6.21
C VAL A 9 -10.75 4.29 6.17
N PHE A 10 -9.70 3.89 6.90
CA PHE A 10 -9.34 2.49 7.03
C PHE A 10 -10.42 1.75 7.81
N ARG A 11 -10.52 0.44 7.58
CA ARG A 11 -11.36 -0.46 8.37
C ARG A 11 -10.95 -0.39 9.85
N GLU A 12 -11.89 -0.63 10.75
CA GLU A 12 -11.71 -0.39 12.19
C GLU A 12 -10.52 -1.15 12.79
N SER A 13 -10.27 -2.38 12.33
CA SER A 13 -9.15 -3.20 12.80
C SER A 13 -7.80 -2.58 12.40
N VAL A 14 -7.70 -2.09 11.17
CA VAL A 14 -6.51 -1.43 10.61
C VAL A 14 -6.30 -0.08 11.27
N LEU A 15 -7.35 0.74 11.37
CA LEU A 15 -7.34 1.99 12.11
C LEU A 15 -6.83 1.79 13.54
N SER A 16 -7.36 0.79 14.25
CA SER A 16 -6.92 0.43 15.60
C SER A 16 -5.46 -0.02 15.65
N TYR A 17 -4.99 -0.77 14.66
CA TYR A 17 -3.58 -1.17 14.53
C TYR A 17 -2.64 0.01 14.29
N LEU A 18 -3.03 0.97 13.45
CA LEU A 18 -2.21 2.16 13.14
C LEU A 18 -2.13 3.12 14.34
N GLU A 19 -3.26 3.36 15.01
CA GLU A 19 -3.35 4.40 16.06
C GLU A 19 -2.96 3.93 17.46
N LYS A 20 -3.15 2.64 17.81
CA LYS A 20 -2.99 2.15 19.19
C LYS A 20 -1.77 1.24 19.32
N PRO A 21 -0.65 1.72 19.90
CA PRO A 21 0.59 0.95 20.02
C PRO A 21 0.43 -0.40 20.71
N GLU A 22 -0.46 -0.51 21.70
CA GLU A 22 -0.76 -1.73 22.42
C GLU A 22 -1.46 -2.78 21.54
N ILE A 23 -2.38 -2.35 20.66
CA ILE A 23 -3.03 -3.25 19.70
C ILE A 23 -2.03 -3.69 18.64
N ARG A 24 -1.24 -2.75 18.11
CA ARG A 24 -0.15 -3.08 17.18
C ARG A 24 0.79 -4.13 17.73
N HIS A 25 1.24 -3.94 18.97
CA HIS A 25 2.13 -4.89 19.63
C HIS A 25 1.48 -6.27 19.76
N ALA A 26 0.21 -6.34 20.19
CA ALA A 26 -0.52 -7.59 20.32
C ALA A 26 -0.70 -8.31 18.97
N VAL A 27 -1.11 -7.58 17.92
CA VAL A 27 -1.26 -8.12 16.56
C VAL A 27 0.07 -8.67 16.04
N ASN A 28 1.16 -7.91 16.15
CA ASN A 28 2.48 -8.35 15.71
C ASN A 28 2.94 -9.62 16.45
N LEU A 29 2.72 -9.71 17.77
CA LEU A 29 3.03 -10.92 18.54
C LEU A 29 2.24 -12.15 18.08
N LEU A 30 0.95 -11.97 17.79
CA LEU A 30 0.07 -13.04 17.33
C LEU A 30 0.39 -13.50 15.90
N LEU A 31 0.79 -12.57 15.02
CA LEU A 31 1.15 -12.87 13.63
C LEU A 31 2.52 -13.54 13.51
N ASP A 32 3.52 -13.06 14.26
CA ASP A 32 4.90 -13.57 14.26
C ASP A 32 5.04 -15.01 14.78
N ARG A 33 3.97 -15.57 15.37
CA ARG A 33 3.95 -16.88 16.05
C ARG A 33 5.06 -17.02 17.12
N LYS A 34 5.65 -15.91 17.58
CA LYS A 34 6.71 -15.85 18.61
C LYS A 34 6.20 -16.16 20.02
N ILE A 35 5.00 -16.71 20.15
CA ILE A 35 4.42 -17.14 21.42
C ILE A 35 5.06 -18.48 21.80
N GLY A 36 6.31 -18.40 22.25
CA GLY A 36 7.14 -19.56 22.58
C GLY A 36 6.75 -20.27 23.88
N TYR A 37 5.84 -19.70 24.68
CA TYR A 37 5.42 -20.25 25.96
C TYR A 37 3.91 -20.10 26.16
N LEU A 38 3.19 -21.21 25.96
CA LEU A 38 1.85 -21.38 26.51
C LEU A 38 2.02 -21.81 27.98
N PRO A 39 1.52 -21.06 28.98
CA PRO A 39 1.45 -21.56 30.35
C PRO A 39 0.75 -22.93 30.40
N GLN A 40 1.25 -23.85 31.23
CA GLN A 40 0.81 -25.25 31.28
C GLN A 40 -0.68 -25.46 31.62
N VAL A 41 -1.39 -24.41 32.04
CA VAL A 41 -2.79 -24.50 32.47
C VAL A 41 -3.55 -23.28 31.94
N PHE A 42 -4.14 -23.41 30.76
CA PHE A 42 -5.22 -22.54 30.33
C PHE A 42 -6.54 -23.19 30.71
N ASP A 43 -7.50 -22.40 31.20
CA ASP A 43 -8.89 -22.85 31.19
C ASP A 43 -9.45 -22.82 29.75
N HIS A 44 -10.58 -23.49 29.53
CA HIS A 44 -11.19 -23.58 28.20
C HIS A 44 -11.56 -22.20 27.60
N GLY A 45 -11.92 -21.24 28.45
CA GLY A 45 -12.25 -19.88 28.03
C GLY A 45 -11.03 -19.18 27.46
N GLN A 46 -9.89 -19.26 28.16
CA GLN A 46 -8.65 -18.64 27.73
C GLN A 46 -8.10 -19.22 26.43
N ILE A 47 -8.28 -20.53 26.17
CA ILE A 47 -7.93 -21.14 24.88
C ILE A 47 -8.79 -20.54 23.75
N THR A 48 -10.09 -20.40 24.00
CA THR A 48 -11.03 -19.82 23.03
C THR A 48 -10.67 -18.37 22.73
N ASP A 49 -10.45 -17.57 23.77
CA ASP A 49 -10.04 -16.16 23.65
C ASP A 49 -8.73 -16.01 22.87
N PHE A 50 -7.76 -16.90 23.11
CA PHE A 50 -6.50 -16.93 22.37
C PHE A 50 -6.70 -17.16 20.87
N TYR A 51 -7.51 -18.15 20.48
CA TYR A 51 -7.77 -18.41 19.06
C TYR A 51 -8.63 -17.31 18.43
N THR A 52 -9.56 -16.72 19.17
CA THR A 52 -10.30 -15.53 18.71
C THR A 52 -9.35 -14.35 18.47
N ALA A 53 -8.36 -14.14 19.35
CA ALA A 53 -7.34 -13.11 19.14
C ALA A 53 -6.45 -13.41 17.92
N CYS A 54 -6.05 -14.67 17.70
CA CYS A 54 -5.33 -15.08 16.50
C CYS A 54 -6.13 -14.80 15.22
N LEU A 55 -7.43 -15.10 15.23
CA LEU A 55 -8.34 -14.82 14.12
C LEU A 55 -8.44 -13.31 13.86
N ALA A 56 -8.61 -12.50 14.90
CA ALA A 56 -8.66 -11.04 14.78
C ALA A 56 -7.36 -10.44 14.23
N ALA A 57 -6.20 -10.96 14.63
CA ALA A 57 -4.91 -10.54 14.09
C ALA A 57 -4.79 -10.85 12.59
N ARG A 58 -5.22 -12.05 12.16
CA ARG A 58 -5.25 -12.43 10.74
C ARG A 58 -6.27 -11.63 9.93
N GLN A 59 -7.42 -11.33 10.53
CA GLN A 59 -8.41 -10.45 9.91
C GLN A 59 -7.83 -9.04 9.70
N THR A 60 -7.12 -8.50 10.69
CA THR A 60 -6.45 -7.19 10.57
C THR A 60 -5.45 -7.18 9.41
N GLN A 61 -4.68 -8.26 9.25
CA GLN A 61 -3.74 -8.42 8.13
C GLN A 61 -4.44 -8.39 6.76
N ILE A 62 -5.56 -9.11 6.63
CA ILE A 62 -6.34 -9.13 5.38
C ILE A 62 -6.98 -7.77 5.12
N GLU A 63 -7.60 -7.17 6.13
CA GLU A 63 -8.25 -5.87 6.02
C GLU A 63 -7.25 -4.76 5.66
N PHE A 64 -6.01 -4.85 6.14
CA PHE A 64 -4.94 -3.93 5.75
C PHE A 64 -4.66 -4.00 4.25
N VAL A 65 -4.49 -5.20 3.69
CA VAL A 65 -4.23 -5.38 2.26
C VAL A 65 -5.42 -4.92 1.41
N MET A 66 -6.65 -5.17 1.89
CA MET A 66 -7.86 -4.64 1.25
C MET A 66 -7.89 -3.11 1.27
N ASP A 67 -7.54 -2.48 2.40
CA ASP A 67 -7.48 -1.02 2.51
C ASP A 67 -6.39 -0.43 1.59
N MET A 68 -5.23 -1.07 1.49
CA MET A 68 -4.16 -0.64 0.59
C MET A 68 -4.59 -0.73 -0.89
N ALA A 69 -5.25 -1.81 -1.28
CA ALA A 69 -5.81 -1.95 -2.64
C ALA A 69 -6.92 -0.91 -2.91
N ASP A 70 -7.85 -0.73 -1.97
CA ASP A 70 -8.92 0.26 -2.06
C ASP A 70 -8.34 1.68 -2.17
N LEU A 71 -7.29 1.99 -1.41
CA LEU A 71 -6.58 3.26 -1.45
C LEU A 71 -5.90 3.46 -2.81
N TRP A 72 -5.22 2.42 -3.32
CA TRP A 72 -4.58 2.44 -4.63
C TRP A 72 -5.58 2.79 -5.72
N HIS A 73 -6.72 2.07 -5.79
CA HIS A 73 -7.74 2.29 -6.80
C HIS A 73 -8.47 3.63 -6.68
N ARG A 74 -8.42 4.28 -5.52
CA ARG A 74 -8.97 5.62 -5.32
C ARG A 74 -8.00 6.72 -5.70
N ILE A 75 -6.70 6.46 -5.71
CA ILE A 75 -5.67 7.44 -6.06
C ILE A 75 -5.29 7.31 -7.53
N TRP A 76 -4.99 6.09 -7.96
CA TRP A 76 -4.47 5.77 -9.27
C TRP A 76 -5.59 5.38 -10.23
N ARG A 77 -5.35 5.68 -11.52
CA ARG A 77 -6.08 5.11 -12.65
C ARG A 77 -5.07 4.48 -13.60
N ALA A 78 -5.54 3.60 -14.47
CA ALA A 78 -4.70 3.08 -15.55
C ALA A 78 -4.23 4.23 -16.47
N PRO A 79 -2.94 4.25 -16.88
CA PRO A 79 -2.48 5.18 -17.90
C PRO A 79 -3.16 4.91 -19.25
N LYS A 80 -3.55 5.95 -19.99
CA LYS A 80 -4.27 5.81 -21.26
C LYS A 80 -3.41 5.10 -22.31
N GLY A 81 -3.99 4.08 -22.94
CA GLY A 81 -3.31 3.30 -23.97
C GLY A 81 -2.38 2.20 -23.44
N TRP A 82 -2.24 2.11 -22.11
CA TRP A 82 -1.53 1.02 -21.45
C TRP A 82 -2.52 -0.06 -21.01
N THR A 83 -2.06 -1.31 -20.95
CA THR A 83 -2.86 -2.44 -20.48
C THR A 83 -2.31 -2.98 -19.18
N PRO A 84 -3.14 -3.33 -18.17
CA PRO A 84 -2.66 -3.97 -16.96
C PRO A 84 -1.87 -5.25 -17.27
N VAL A 85 -0.74 -5.45 -16.61
CA VAL A 85 0.00 -6.71 -16.64
C VAL A 85 -0.80 -7.72 -15.82
N PRO A 86 -1.12 -8.91 -16.37
CA PRO A 86 -1.81 -9.95 -15.60
C PRO A 86 -0.92 -10.43 -14.44
N LEU A 87 -1.57 -10.83 -13.33
CA LEU A 87 -0.89 -11.33 -12.14
C LEU A 87 0.13 -12.43 -12.48
N ASP A 88 1.36 -12.28 -11.97
CA ASP A 88 2.38 -13.35 -11.93
C ASP A 88 2.63 -13.73 -10.46
N PRO A 89 2.29 -14.95 -10.03
CA PRO A 89 2.54 -15.38 -8.65
C PRO A 89 4.03 -15.55 -8.29
N ALA A 90 4.94 -15.51 -9.28
CA ALA A 90 6.39 -15.52 -9.06
C ALA A 90 6.99 -14.12 -8.87
N ASP A 91 6.24 -13.08 -9.23
CA ASP A 91 6.61 -11.69 -8.98
C ASP A 91 6.00 -11.29 -7.63
N GLU A 92 6.84 -11.12 -6.61
CA GLU A 92 6.41 -10.72 -5.27
C GLU A 92 5.60 -9.42 -5.36
N ASP A 93 5.92 -8.54 -6.32
CA ASP A 93 5.25 -7.28 -6.60
C ASP A 93 3.86 -7.42 -7.23
N LEU A 94 3.48 -8.61 -7.69
CA LEU A 94 2.14 -8.94 -8.20
C LEU A 94 1.39 -10.01 -7.36
N ASN A 95 2.00 -10.51 -6.28
CA ASN A 95 1.39 -11.48 -5.37
C ASN A 95 0.21 -10.89 -4.56
N LEU A 96 -0.91 -11.62 -4.43
CA LEU A 96 -2.05 -11.22 -3.59
C LEU A 96 -2.05 -11.86 -2.19
N ASP A 97 -0.96 -12.52 -1.78
CA ASP A 97 -0.82 -13.11 -0.45
C ASP A 97 -0.84 -12.01 0.64
N PRO A 98 -1.82 -12.04 1.56
CA PRO A 98 -1.92 -11.04 2.61
C PRO A 98 -0.72 -10.99 3.56
N VAL A 99 0.04 -12.09 3.69
CA VAL A 99 1.26 -12.13 4.52
C VAL A 99 2.36 -11.33 3.86
N VAL A 100 2.62 -11.59 2.58
CA VAL A 100 3.64 -10.88 1.80
C VAL A 100 3.34 -9.38 1.79
N ARG A 101 2.10 -8.99 1.48
CA ARG A 101 1.69 -7.57 1.41
C ARG A 101 1.69 -6.84 2.75
N TRP A 102 1.42 -7.56 3.83
CA TRP A 102 1.55 -7.00 5.17
C TRP A 102 3.00 -6.72 5.54
N ASP A 103 3.92 -7.62 5.20
CA ASP A 103 5.33 -7.47 5.49
C ASP A 103 5.96 -6.36 4.63
N GLU A 104 5.54 -6.25 3.36
CA GLU A 104 6.01 -5.25 2.41
C GLU A 104 5.42 -3.85 2.63
N GLN A 105 4.19 -3.75 3.14
CA GLN A 105 3.48 -2.49 3.40
C GLN A 105 3.28 -1.58 2.17
N TYR A 106 3.34 -2.14 0.97
CA TYR A 106 3.06 -1.43 -0.27
C TYR A 106 2.07 -2.23 -1.15
N PHE A 107 1.43 -1.52 -2.08
CA PHE A 107 0.59 -2.12 -3.11
C PHE A 107 0.94 -1.54 -4.47
N GLN A 108 1.15 -2.40 -5.47
CA GLN A 108 1.57 -2.04 -6.81
C GLN A 108 0.63 -2.61 -7.86
N CYS A 109 0.49 -1.88 -8.96
CA CYS A 109 -0.05 -2.42 -10.20
C CYS A 109 0.86 -2.03 -11.36
N ASP A 110 1.08 -3.00 -12.24
CA ASP A 110 1.90 -2.82 -13.42
C ASP A 110 1.08 -2.74 -14.68
N PHE A 111 1.59 -1.98 -15.64
CA PHE A 111 0.97 -1.71 -16.91
C PHE A 111 2.00 -1.85 -18.03
N GLU A 112 1.58 -2.37 -19.18
CA GLU A 112 2.42 -2.53 -20.36
C GLU A 112 1.92 -1.66 -21.53
N LEU A 113 2.86 -1.05 -22.25
CA LEU A 113 2.62 -0.40 -23.54
C LEU A 113 3.28 -1.25 -24.63
N LYS A 114 2.56 -2.26 -25.11
CA LYS A 114 3.09 -3.29 -26.04
C LYS A 114 3.72 -2.71 -27.29
N SER A 115 3.18 -1.60 -27.81
CA SER A 115 3.69 -0.96 -29.03
C SER A 115 5.12 -0.43 -28.90
N LYS A 116 5.58 -0.19 -27.66
CA LYS A 116 6.92 0.32 -27.34
C LYS A 116 7.74 -0.63 -26.47
N GLY A 117 7.20 -1.78 -26.07
CA GLY A 117 7.90 -2.70 -25.18
C GLY A 117 8.20 -2.11 -23.80
N MET A 118 7.35 -1.20 -23.31
CA MET A 118 7.54 -0.52 -22.03
C MET A 118 6.64 -1.10 -20.94
N ARG A 119 7.11 -1.10 -19.69
CA ARG A 119 6.35 -1.42 -18.46
C ARG A 119 6.34 -0.19 -17.56
N ALA A 120 5.19 0.14 -16.99
CA ALA A 120 5.04 1.18 -15.99
C ALA A 120 4.57 0.52 -14.69
N SER A 121 5.22 0.86 -13.59
CA SER A 121 4.92 0.38 -12.25
C SER A 121 4.40 1.54 -11.43
N LEU A 122 3.22 1.37 -10.82
CA LEU A 122 2.56 2.38 -10.00
C LEU A 122 2.29 1.79 -8.63
N TRP A 123 2.84 2.39 -7.58
CA TRP A 123 2.68 1.86 -6.22
C TRP A 123 2.30 2.93 -5.21
N LEU A 124 1.86 2.45 -4.05
CA LEU A 124 1.75 3.23 -2.84
C LEU A 124 2.35 2.46 -1.66
N TRP A 125 3.02 3.17 -0.77
CA TRP A 125 3.61 2.64 0.47
C TRP A 125 2.96 3.33 1.67
N LEU A 126 2.71 2.61 2.76
CA LEU A 126 2.41 3.20 4.06
C LEU A 126 3.67 3.30 4.96
N THR A 127 4.48 4.35 4.79
CA THR A 127 5.74 4.56 5.52
C THR A 127 5.48 4.89 6.99
N ASP A 128 6.24 4.25 7.88
CA ASP A 128 6.11 4.40 9.35
C ASP A 128 4.67 4.29 9.87
N LEU A 129 3.81 3.51 9.17
CA LEU A 129 2.40 3.28 9.49
C LEU A 129 1.55 4.56 9.58
N SER A 130 2.01 5.68 9.02
CA SER A 130 1.31 6.98 9.16
C SER A 130 1.47 7.93 7.99
N GLU A 131 2.42 7.68 7.09
CA GLU A 131 2.68 8.45 5.89
C GLU A 131 2.31 7.60 4.67
N VAL A 132 1.58 8.18 3.73
CA VAL A 132 1.36 7.54 2.44
C VAL A 132 2.37 8.12 1.46
N GLU A 133 3.12 7.25 0.82
CA GLU A 133 4.04 7.57 -0.26
C GLU A 133 3.50 6.97 -1.55
N LEU A 134 3.59 7.74 -2.64
CA LEU A 134 3.29 7.29 -3.98
C LEU A 134 4.59 7.05 -4.72
N GLY A 135 4.64 6.04 -5.57
CA GLY A 135 5.78 5.86 -6.44
C GLY A 135 5.43 5.41 -7.84
N VAL A 136 6.35 5.70 -8.74
CA VAL A 136 6.22 5.37 -10.16
C VAL A 136 7.59 5.10 -10.78
N ASP A 137 7.60 4.09 -11.65
CA ASP A 137 8.69 3.82 -12.57
C ASP A 137 8.14 3.48 -13.97
N VAL A 138 8.95 3.75 -15.00
CA VAL A 138 8.68 3.30 -16.37
C VAL A 138 9.97 2.73 -16.95
N MET A 139 9.94 1.45 -17.32
CA MET A 139 11.07 0.71 -17.89
C MET A 139 10.83 0.36 -19.37
N GLU A 140 11.92 0.30 -20.15
CA GLU A 140 11.99 -0.31 -21.48
C GLU A 140 13.07 -1.40 -21.43
N GLY A 141 12.64 -2.67 -21.34
CA GLY A 141 13.53 -3.75 -20.91
C GLY A 141 13.99 -3.52 -19.46
N ASP A 142 15.30 -3.56 -19.22
CA ASP A 142 15.91 -3.36 -17.90
C ASP A 142 16.36 -1.90 -17.65
N ILE A 143 15.84 -0.95 -18.43
CA ILE A 143 16.30 0.46 -18.39
C ILE A 143 15.14 1.37 -18.00
N THR A 144 15.32 2.15 -16.93
CA THR A 144 14.38 3.21 -16.58
C THR A 144 14.39 4.34 -17.61
N VAL A 145 13.22 4.58 -18.19
CA VAL A 145 12.92 5.62 -19.19
C VAL A 145 12.55 6.94 -18.52
N LEU A 146 11.86 6.88 -17.39
CA LEU A 146 11.47 8.06 -16.63
C LEU A 146 12.70 8.58 -15.86
N ARG A 147 13.52 9.46 -16.46
CA ARG A 147 14.76 9.96 -15.82
C ARG A 147 14.51 11.15 -14.90
N LYS A 148 15.48 11.47 -14.02
CA LYS A 148 15.52 12.68 -13.17
C LYS A 148 15.07 13.95 -13.91
N GLY A 149 14.10 14.67 -13.33
CA GLY A 149 13.45 15.83 -13.94
C GLY A 149 12.31 15.48 -14.90
N GLY A 150 12.01 14.18 -15.06
CA GLY A 150 10.90 13.67 -15.86
C GLY A 150 9.53 13.96 -15.26
N LEU A 151 9.43 14.06 -13.93
CA LEU A 151 8.23 14.45 -13.21
C LEU A 151 8.35 15.85 -12.60
N PRO A 152 7.22 16.59 -12.47
CA PRO A 152 7.22 17.89 -11.85
C PRO A 152 7.50 17.81 -10.34
N SER A 153 8.04 18.88 -9.78
CA SER A 153 8.11 19.06 -8.32
C SER A 153 6.72 18.86 -7.70
N PRO A 154 6.60 18.16 -6.55
CA PRO A 154 7.68 17.77 -5.65
C PRO A 154 8.10 16.28 -5.74
N TRP A 155 7.87 15.61 -6.87
CA TRP A 155 8.36 14.24 -7.07
C TRP A 155 9.89 14.19 -6.92
N LYS A 156 10.36 13.27 -6.07
CA LYS A 156 11.77 13.00 -5.80
C LYS A 156 12.24 11.85 -6.66
N TRP A 157 13.50 11.91 -7.09
CA TRP A 157 14.16 10.85 -7.85
C TRP A 157 15.23 10.22 -6.97
N GLU A 158 15.00 8.99 -6.52
CA GLU A 158 15.86 8.25 -5.60
C GLU A 158 15.89 6.79 -6.08
N ASP A 159 17.07 6.17 -6.09
CA ASP A 159 17.26 4.75 -6.45
C ASP A 159 16.56 4.30 -7.74
N GLU A 160 16.68 5.10 -8.80
CA GLU A 160 16.10 4.85 -10.14
C GLU A 160 14.56 4.86 -10.21
N GLN A 161 13.90 5.30 -9.14
CA GLN A 161 12.46 5.44 -9.06
C GLN A 161 12.04 6.87 -8.69
N PHE A 162 10.80 7.21 -9.01
CA PHE A 162 10.18 8.44 -8.54
C PHE A 162 9.27 8.17 -7.35
N SER A 163 9.43 8.97 -6.30
CA SER A 163 8.52 8.96 -5.16
C SER A 163 7.95 10.34 -4.84
N TRP A 164 6.76 10.33 -4.23
CA TRP A 164 6.07 11.53 -3.78
C TRP A 164 5.47 11.26 -2.41
N GLU A 165 5.73 12.17 -1.49
CA GLU A 165 5.24 12.12 -0.12
C GLU A 165 4.72 13.51 0.28
N ASP A 166 3.69 13.54 1.14
CA ASP A 166 3.29 14.76 1.84
C ASP A 166 3.23 14.48 3.35
N LYS A 167 4.31 14.84 4.04
CA LYS A 167 4.48 14.63 5.49
C LYS A 167 3.52 15.46 6.35
N THR A 168 2.83 16.42 5.75
CA THR A 168 1.83 17.24 6.44
C THR A 168 0.49 16.52 6.53
N ILE A 169 0.25 15.56 5.63
CA ILE A 169 -0.97 14.75 5.65
C ILE A 169 -0.73 13.55 6.56
N ARG A 170 -1.29 13.63 7.76
CA ARG A 170 -1.34 12.52 8.69
C ARG A 170 -2.69 11.85 8.61
N TYR A 171 -2.68 10.55 8.85
CA TYR A 171 -3.90 9.83 9.14
C TYR A 171 -4.45 10.27 10.51
N ALA A 172 -5.34 11.26 10.48
CA ALA A 172 -6.08 11.71 11.66
C ALA A 172 -7.52 12.03 11.24
N ASN A 173 -8.44 11.13 11.54
CA ASN A 173 -9.86 11.18 11.12
C ASN A 173 -10.07 11.06 9.59
N GLY A 174 -9.31 10.17 8.96
CA GLY A 174 -9.38 9.90 7.52
C GLY A 174 -8.35 10.68 6.70
N LEU A 175 -7.85 10.04 5.66
CA LEU A 175 -6.84 10.57 4.74
C LEU A 175 -7.53 11.40 3.65
N ASP A 176 -7.13 12.67 3.49
CA ASP A 176 -7.56 13.48 2.35
C ASP A 176 -6.83 13.01 1.08
N LEU A 177 -7.58 12.51 0.10
CA LEU A 177 -7.01 11.94 -1.12
C LEU A 177 -6.73 12.98 -2.20
N ALA A 178 -7.21 14.22 -2.07
CA ALA A 178 -7.10 15.21 -3.12
C ALA A 178 -5.63 15.51 -3.52
N PRO A 179 -4.68 15.69 -2.58
CA PRO A 179 -3.28 15.90 -2.92
C PRO A 179 -2.64 14.69 -3.62
N PHE A 180 -2.96 13.48 -3.16
CA PHE A 180 -2.47 12.23 -3.76
C PHE A 180 -2.98 12.05 -5.18
N ARG A 181 -4.27 12.28 -5.43
CA ARG A 181 -4.84 12.22 -6.78
C ARG A 181 -4.23 13.25 -7.72
N ALA A 182 -3.98 14.46 -7.23
CA ALA A 182 -3.34 15.50 -8.03
C ALA A 182 -1.89 15.12 -8.40
N ALA A 183 -1.13 14.56 -7.45
CA ALA A 183 0.22 14.06 -7.71
C ALA A 183 0.22 12.87 -8.70
N ALA A 184 -0.70 11.92 -8.51
CA ALA A 184 -0.89 10.77 -9.38
C ALA A 184 -1.26 11.18 -10.81
N GLU A 185 -2.19 12.12 -11.01
CA GLU A 185 -2.56 12.59 -12.34
C GLU A 185 -1.38 13.28 -13.04
N ALA A 186 -0.58 14.08 -12.32
CA ALA A 186 0.61 14.70 -12.88
C ALA A 186 1.65 13.66 -13.34
N ALA A 187 1.80 12.54 -12.63
CA ALA A 187 2.65 11.42 -13.05
C ALA A 187 2.08 10.71 -14.28
N LEU A 188 0.78 10.41 -14.28
CA LEU A 188 0.10 9.75 -15.39
C LEU A 188 0.16 10.57 -16.68
N GLU A 189 -0.05 11.88 -16.62
CA GLU A 189 0.11 12.76 -17.78
C GLU A 189 1.50 12.68 -18.40
N ARG A 190 2.53 12.44 -17.58
CA ARG A 190 3.89 12.27 -18.08
C ARG A 190 4.07 10.91 -18.76
N ILE A 191 3.62 9.84 -18.12
CA ILE A 191 3.70 8.47 -18.62
C ILE A 191 2.97 8.34 -19.96
N GLU A 192 1.79 8.95 -20.08
CA GLU A 192 0.96 8.94 -21.29
C GLU A 192 1.60 9.68 -22.49
N ARG A 193 2.64 10.49 -22.25
CA ARG A 193 3.39 11.21 -23.30
C ARG A 193 4.67 10.49 -23.75
N LEU A 194 5.04 9.39 -23.11
CA LEU A 194 6.20 8.57 -23.49
C LEU A 194 5.92 7.82 -24.79
#